data_AF-A0A8T5M320-F1
#
_entry.id   AF-A0A8T5M320-F1
#
_cell.length_a   1.000
_cell.length_b   1.000
_cell.length_c   1.000
_cell.angle_alpha   90.00
_cell.angle_beta   90.00
_cell.angle_gamma   90.00
#
_symmetry.space_group_name_H-M   'P 1'
#
loop_
_entity.id
_entity.type
_entity.pdbx_description
1 polymer ?
#
loop_
_entity_poly.entity_id
_entity_poly.type
_entity_poly.pdbx_seq_one_letter_code
_entity_poly.pdbx_strand_id
1 'polypeptide(L)' 'MDVQETKKYKVKRFIKETIRVLRITKKPNKQEYTSVVKVTGLGILIIGALGFIIFLLKHLLI' A
#
# COMPACT_ATOMS: atom_id res chain seq x y z
N MET A 1 21.37 37.12 -3.89
CA MET A 1 21.39 35.90 -4.73
C MET A 1 20.63 34.82 -3.98
N ASP A 2 19.34 34.73 -4.26
CA ASP A 2 18.33 34.10 -3.42
C ASP A 2 18.21 32.60 -3.70
N VAL A 3 18.90 31.81 -2.86
CA VAL A 3 18.90 30.34 -2.84
C VAL A 3 17.48 29.74 -2.81
N GLN A 4 16.45 30.51 -2.43
CA GLN A 4 15.06 30.06 -2.28
C GLN A 4 14.30 29.80 -3.59
N GLU A 5 14.68 30.40 -4.72
CA GLU A 5 14.04 30.08 -6.00
C GLU A 5 14.33 28.61 -6.41
N THR A 6 15.59 28.18 -6.31
CA THR A 6 16.02 26.84 -6.78
C THR A 6 15.30 25.67 -6.10
N LYS A 7 14.98 25.77 -4.80
CA LYS A 7 14.22 24.74 -4.06
C LYS A 7 12.77 24.66 -4.54
N LYS A 8 12.10 25.81 -4.74
CA LYS A 8 10.71 25.85 -5.24
C LYS A 8 10.60 25.25 -6.65
N TYR A 9 11.57 25.52 -7.52
CA TYR A 9 11.58 24.93 -8.87
C TYR A 9 11.79 23.43 -8.86
N LYS A 10 12.70 22.92 -8.01
CA LYS A 10 12.91 21.47 -7.86
C LYS A 10 11.64 20.75 -7.42
N VAL A 11 11.00 21.19 -6.33
CA VAL A 11 9.78 20.53 -5.80
C VAL A 11 8.63 20.57 -6.81
N LYS A 12 8.39 21.72 -7.46
CA LYS A 12 7.36 21.82 -8.51
C LYS A 12 7.62 20.86 -9.68
N ARG A 13 8.88 20.69 -10.07
CA ARG A 13 9.28 19.74 -11.12
C ARG A 13 9.06 18.30 -10.68
N PHE A 14 9.48 17.93 -9.46
CA PHE A 14 9.27 16.59 -8.91
C PHE A 14 7.78 16.22 -8.84
N ILE A 15 6.93 17.11 -8.32
CA ILE A 15 5.48 16.88 -8.28
C ILE A 15 4.91 16.68 -9.69
N LYS A 16 5.33 17.51 -10.66
CA LYS A 16 4.88 17.40 -12.06
C LYS A 16 5.31 16.09 -12.70
N GLU A 17 6.52 15.61 -12.42
CA GLU A 17 7.04 14.33 -12.89
C GLU A 17 6.29 13.16 -12.22
N THR A 18 6.08 13.18 -10.90
CA THR A 18 5.31 12.15 -10.17
C THR A 18 3.87 12.03 -10.66
N ILE A 19 3.19 13.15 -10.92
CA ILE A 19 1.82 13.15 -11.47
C ILE A 19 1.80 12.50 -12.86
N ARG A 20 2.82 12.73 -13.69
CA ARG A 20 2.90 12.12 -15.03
C ARG A 20 3.04 10.60 -14.91
N VAL A 21 3.84 10.10 -13.97
CA VAL A 21 3.98 8.67 -13.70
C VAL A 21 2.67 8.08 -13.17
N LEU A 22 2.01 8.71 -12.22
CA LEU A 22 0.70 8.25 -11.71
C LEU A 22 -0.39 8.21 -12.80
N ARG A 23 -0.25 9.04 -13.84
CA ARG A 23 -1.16 9.06 -14.99
C ARG A 23 -0.84 7.99 -16.04
N ILE A 24 0.41 7.52 -16.12
CA ILE A 24 0.82 6.41 -17.00
C ILE A 24 0.41 5.05 -16.43
N THR A 25 0.30 4.94 -15.10
CA THR A 25 -0.08 3.69 -14.45
C THR A 25 -1.57 3.39 -14.68
N LYS A 26 -1.87 2.15 -15.07
CA LYS A 26 -3.24 1.67 -15.26
C LYS A 26 -3.97 1.64 -13.92
N LYS A 27 -5.05 2.42 -13.78
CA LYS A 27 -5.94 2.30 -12.63
C LYS A 27 -6.62 0.92 -12.67
N PRO A 28 -6.58 0.14 -11.58
CA PRO A 28 -7.14 -1.21 -11.57
C PRO A 28 -8.64 -1.17 -11.87
N ASN A 29 -9.11 -2.12 -12.66
CA ASN A 29 -10.55 -2.27 -12.89
C ASN A 29 -11.21 -2.84 -11.61
N LYS A 30 -12.51 -2.57 -11.40
CA LYS A 30 -13.27 -3.07 -10.24
C LYS A 30 -13.20 -4.61 -10.13
N GLN A 31 -13.16 -5.32 -11.26
CA GLN A 31 -13.01 -6.77 -11.29
C GLN A 31 -11.63 -7.23 -10.81
N GLU A 32 -10.55 -6.66 -11.36
CA GLU A 32 -9.16 -6.94 -10.95
C GLU A 32 -8.97 -6.65 -9.44
N TYR A 33 -9.46 -5.50 -8.98
CA TYR A 33 -9.41 -5.12 -7.57
C TYR A 33 -10.13 -6.14 -6.67
N THR A 34 -11.34 -6.54 -7.05
CA THR A 34 -12.14 -7.49 -6.26
C THR A 34 -11.45 -8.86 -6.20
N SER A 35 -10.87 -9.32 -7.30
CA SER A 35 -10.13 -10.59 -7.32
C SER A 35 -8.91 -10.54 -6.40
N VAL A 36 -8.12 -9.46 -6.45
CA VAL A 36 -6.98 -9.27 -5.55
C VAL A 36 -7.44 -9.23 -4.10
N VAL A 37 -8.44 -8.40 -3.76
CA VAL A 37 -8.95 -8.29 -2.37
C VAL A 37 -9.46 -9.62 -1.84
N LYS A 38 -10.14 -10.43 -2.66
CA LYS A 38 -10.61 -11.76 -2.25
C LYS A 38 -9.45 -12.69 -1.90
N VAL A 39 -8.43 -12.77 -2.75
CA VAL A 39 -7.27 -13.65 -2.52
C VAL A 39 -6.46 -13.17 -1.33
N THR A 40 -6.15 -11.87 -1.26
CA THR A 40 -5.38 -11.29 -0.15
C THR A 40 -6.15 -11.39 1.18
N GLY A 41 -7.46 -11.14 1.16
CA GLY A 41 -8.31 -11.27 2.34
C GLY A 41 -8.34 -12.69 2.88
N LEU A 42 -8.40 -13.69 1.99
CA LEU A 42 -8.36 -15.10 2.37
C LEU A 42 -7.00 -15.49 2.98
N GLY A 43 -5.89 -14.98 2.41
CA GLY A 43 -4.56 -15.16 2.98
C GLY A 43 -4.39 -14.54 4.37
N ILE A 44 -4.86 -13.30 4.57
CA ILE A 44 -4.81 -12.64 5.88
C ILE A 44 -5.64 -13.40 6.91
N LEU A 45 -6.80 -13.92 6.54
CA LEU A 45 -7.67 -14.68 7.43
C LEU A 45 -6.97 -15.97 7.90
N ILE A 46 -6.33 -16.70 6.99
CA ILE A 46 -5.57 -17.92 7.34
C ILE A 46 -4.41 -17.60 8.29
N ILE A 47 -3.58 -16.60 7.95
CA ILE A 47 -2.42 -16.22 8.76
C ILE A 47 -2.89 -15.72 10.15
N GLY A 48 -3.95 -14.90 10.17
CA GLY A 48 -4.56 -14.41 11.40
C GLY A 48 -5.13 -15.52 12.27
N ALA A 49 -5.81 -16.50 11.67
CA ALA A 49 -6.34 -17.66 12.39
C ALA A 49 -5.22 -18.53 12.97
N LEU A 50 -4.14 -18.77 12.21
CA LEU A 50 -2.98 -19.52 12.70
C LEU A 50 -2.31 -18.81 13.89
N GLY A 51 -2.07 -17.50 13.77
CA GLY A 51 -1.54 -16.69 14.88
C GLY A 51 -2.47 -16.68 16.09
N PHE A 52 -3.78 -16.58 15.85
CA PHE A 52 -4.79 -16.61 16.90
C PHE A 52 -4.84 -17.96 17.63
N ILE A 53 -4.77 -19.09 16.91
CA ILE A 53 -4.73 -20.42 17.52
C ILE A 53 -3.48 -20.57 18.39
N ILE A 54 -2.30 -20.14 17.92
CA ILE A 54 -1.06 -20.19 18.71
C ILE A 54 -1.19 -19.34 19.97
N PHE A 55 -1.74 -18.13 19.86
CA PHE A 55 -1.98 -17.25 21.00
C PHE A 55 -2.95 -17.86 22.01
N LEU A 56 -4.04 -18.46 21.53
CA LEU A 56 -5.07 -19.06 22.37
C LEU A 56 -4.53 -20.28 23.12
N LEU A 57 -3.75 -21.13 22.44
CA LEU A 57 -3.05 -22.25 23.07
C LEU A 57 -2.05 -21.78 24.13
N LYS A 58 -1.27 -20.73 23.83
CA LYS A 58 -0.37 -20.14 24.81
C LYS A 58 -1.13 -19.61 26.03
N HIS A 59 -2.25 -18.93 25.82
CA HIS A 59 -3.04 -18.34 26.90
C HIS A 59 -3.79 -19.37 27.75
N LEU A 60 -4.13 -20.53 27.17
CA LEU A 60 -4.80 -21.60 27.91
C LEU A 60 -3.82 -22.50 28.69
N LEU A 61 -2.60 -22.66 28.16
CA LEU A 61 -1.58 -23.55 28.73
C LEU A 61 -0.66 -22.86 29.75
N ILE A 62 -0.51 -21.53 29.66
CA ILE A 62 0.22 -20.68 30.61
C ILE A 62 -0.77 -19.90 31.47
#